data_AF-A0A450ZZJ1-F1
#
_entry.id   AF-A0A450ZZJ1-F1
#
_cell.length_a   1.000
_cell.length_b   1.000
_cell.length_c   1.000
_cell.angle_alpha   90.00
_cell.angle_beta   90.00
_cell.angle_gamma   90.00
#
_symmetry.space_group_name_H-M   'P 1'
#
loop_
_entity.id
_entity.type
_entity.pdbx_description
1 polymer ?
#
loop_
_entity_poly.entity_id
_entity_poly.type
_entity_poly.pdbx_seq_one_letter_code
_entity_poly.pdbx_strand_id
1 'polypeptide(L)'
;MNESFSSTISPDRGESHRDEYPKVTQADLDRARFRVGLEPAPREQRITLSLESNLIEYFESKAGEHGHETSIGEILRQAKEREDLQGASTVTRS
;
A
#
# COMPACT_ATOMS: atom_id res chain seq x y z
N MET A 1 -63.46 -14.56 -0.38
CA MET A 1 -62.12 -13.98 -0.61
C MET A 1 -61.52 -14.60 -1.86
N ASN A 2 -61.24 -13.80 -2.89
CA ASN A 2 -60.21 -14.04 -3.89
C ASN A 2 -59.99 -12.73 -4.67
N GLU A 3 -59.14 -11.85 -4.14
CA GLU A 3 -58.67 -10.70 -4.91
C GLU A 3 -57.59 -11.18 -5.89
N SER A 4 -57.94 -11.18 -7.16
CA SER A 4 -57.06 -11.52 -8.27
C SER A 4 -56.04 -10.41 -8.47
N PHE A 5 -54.81 -10.61 -7.99
CA PHE A 5 -53.67 -9.78 -8.38
C PHE A 5 -53.16 -10.22 -9.76
N SER A 6 -53.74 -9.64 -10.82
CA SER A 6 -53.15 -9.69 -12.15
C SER A 6 -51.97 -8.71 -12.18
N SER A 7 -50.77 -9.19 -11.87
CA SER A 7 -49.55 -8.43 -12.14
C SER A 7 -49.26 -8.50 -13.63
N THR A 8 -49.51 -7.39 -14.31
CA THR A 8 -48.93 -7.10 -15.62
C THR A 8 -47.41 -7.19 -15.51
N ILE A 9 -46.83 -8.27 -16.04
CA ILE A 9 -45.41 -8.37 -16.33
C ILE A 9 -45.12 -7.31 -17.39
N SER A 10 -44.56 -6.18 -16.96
CA SER A 10 -44.02 -5.16 -17.85
C SER A 10 -42.94 -5.79 -18.73
N PRO A 11 -42.92 -5.51 -20.04
CA PRO A 11 -41.89 -6.05 -20.90
C PRO A 11 -40.55 -5.43 -20.51
N ASP A 12 -39.68 -6.29 -19.98
CA ASP A 12 -38.23 -6.17 -20.01
C ASP A 12 -37.77 -5.78 -21.42
N ARG A 13 -37.21 -4.56 -21.54
CA ARG A 13 -36.18 -4.12 -22.51
C ARG A 13 -36.03 -2.60 -22.45
N GLY A 14 -35.59 -2.11 -21.31
CA GLY A 14 -34.80 -0.88 -21.29
C GLY A 14 -33.35 -1.33 -21.35
N GLU A 15 -32.73 -1.19 -22.51
CA GLU A 15 -31.32 -1.46 -22.71
C GLU A 15 -30.54 -0.87 -21.53
N SER A 16 -29.97 -1.76 -20.71
CA SER A 16 -29.00 -1.36 -19.71
C SER A 16 -27.89 -0.66 -20.50
N HIS A 17 -27.85 0.66 -20.40
CA HIS A 17 -26.80 1.51 -20.93
C HIS A 17 -25.52 1.01 -20.26
N ARG A 18 -24.91 -0.02 -20.87
CA ARG A 18 -23.67 -0.60 -20.39
C ARG A 18 -22.72 0.57 -20.31
N ASP A 19 -22.16 0.79 -19.12
CA ASP A 19 -21.29 1.89 -18.79
C ASP A 19 -20.47 2.33 -20.01
N GLU A 20 -20.77 3.53 -20.52
CA GLU A 20 -20.13 4.12 -21.70
C GLU A 20 -18.70 4.59 -21.39
N TYR A 21 -18.08 3.97 -20.38
CA TYR A 21 -16.73 4.23 -19.96
C TYR A 21 -15.78 3.30 -20.71
N PRO A 22 -14.65 3.84 -21.21
CA PRO A 22 -13.62 3.01 -21.80
C PRO A 22 -13.16 1.98 -20.77
N LYS A 23 -12.94 0.75 -21.24
CA LYS A 23 -12.41 -0.32 -20.39
C LYS A 23 -11.06 0.11 -19.84
N VAL A 24 -10.88 -0.01 -18.53
CA VAL A 24 -9.59 0.25 -17.88
C VAL A 24 -8.54 -0.65 -18.51
N THR A 25 -7.50 -0.03 -19.08
CA THR A 25 -6.39 -0.73 -19.73
C THR A 25 -5.20 -0.85 -18.78
N GLN A 26 -4.26 -1.75 -19.10
CA GLN A 26 -3.02 -1.87 -18.33
C GLN A 26 -2.22 -0.55 -18.32
N ALA A 27 -2.23 0.19 -19.44
CA ALA A 27 -1.60 1.50 -19.53
C ALA A 27 -2.24 2.55 -18.59
N ASP A 28 -3.49 2.37 -18.20
CA ASP A 28 -4.14 3.24 -17.20
C ASP A 28 -3.64 2.91 -15.79
N LEU A 29 -3.42 1.63 -15.49
CA LEU A 29 -2.84 1.18 -14.23
C LEU A 29 -1.37 1.58 -14.09
N ASP A 30 -0.59 1.47 -15.16
CA ASP A 30 0.84 1.81 -15.16
C ASP A 30 1.08 3.32 -14.93
N ARG A 31 0.12 4.16 -15.35
CA ARG A 31 0.14 5.61 -15.10
C ARG A 31 -0.41 5.99 -13.73
N ALA A 32 -1.00 5.05 -12.99
CA ALA A 32 -1.64 5.33 -11.72
C ALA A 32 -0.59 5.71 -10.65
N ARG A 33 -0.88 6.77 -9.89
CA ARG A 33 -0.07 7.18 -8.73
C ARG A 33 -0.79 6.81 -7.44
N PHE A 34 -0.06 6.17 -6.53
CA PHE A 34 -0.57 5.91 -5.18
C PHE A 34 -0.69 7.22 -4.41
N ARG A 35 -1.87 7.48 -3.86
CA ARG A 35 -2.18 8.70 -3.10
C ARG A 35 -2.92 8.36 -1.82
N VAL A 36 -2.61 9.07 -0.75
CA VAL A 36 -3.33 9.03 0.53
C VAL A 36 -3.72 10.46 0.88
N GLY A 37 -5.01 10.72 1.10
CA GLY A 37 -5.48 12.09 1.37
C GLY A 37 -5.25 13.07 0.21
N LEU A 38 -5.33 12.57 -1.04
CA LEU A 38 -5.01 13.29 -2.29
C LEU A 38 -3.53 13.61 -2.53
N GLU A 39 -2.66 13.36 -1.55
CA GLU A 39 -1.21 13.57 -1.68
C GLU A 39 -0.50 12.30 -2.19
N PRO A 40 0.50 12.42 -3.07
CA PRO A 40 1.33 11.30 -3.49
C PRO A 40 2.00 10.65 -2.28
N ALA A 41 1.73 9.36 -2.06
CA ALA A 41 2.28 8.62 -0.93
C ALA A 41 3.33 7.60 -1.42
N PRO A 42 4.44 7.41 -0.69
CA PRO A 42 5.34 6.31 -0.95
C PRO A 42 4.60 5.00 -0.76
N ARG A 43 4.80 4.06 -1.70
CA ARG A 43 4.26 2.71 -1.57
C ARG A 43 5.07 1.96 -0.54
N GLU A 44 4.39 1.33 0.41
CA GLU A 44 5.01 0.40 1.33
C GLU A 44 5.56 -0.80 0.53
N GLN A 45 6.86 -1.02 0.60
CA GLN A 45 7.52 -2.12 -0.09
C GLN A 45 7.84 -3.20 0.93
N ARG A 46 7.32 -4.40 0.69
CA ARG A 46 7.64 -5.58 1.50
C ARG A 46 8.77 -6.35 0.83
N ILE A 47 9.85 -6.53 1.56
CA ILE A 47 10.98 -7.36 1.15
C ILE A 47 11.14 -8.53 2.11
N THR A 48 11.57 -9.68 1.59
CA THR A 48 11.98 -10.83 2.40
C THR A 48 13.50 -10.82 2.47
N LEU A 49 14.05 -10.77 3.68
CA LEU A 49 15.50 -10.82 3.91
C LEU A 49 15.84 -11.98 4.85
N SER A 50 17.02 -12.55 4.67
CA SER A 50 17.60 -13.54 5.59
C SER A 50 18.54 -12.84 6.55
N LEU A 51 18.31 -13.01 7.85
CA LEU A 51 19.15 -12.48 8.92
C LEU A 51 19.86 -13.63 9.64
N GLU A 52 21.02 -13.35 10.21
CA GLU A 52 21.70 -14.28 11.11
C GLU A 52 20.88 -14.49 12.39
N SER A 53 20.97 -15.68 12.99
CA SER A 53 20.15 -16.08 14.14
C SER A 53 20.39 -15.19 15.38
N ASN A 54 21.64 -14.77 15.61
CA ASN A 54 22.01 -13.84 16.69
C ASN A 54 21.29 -12.48 16.57
N LEU A 55 21.09 -11.99 15.34
CA LEU A 55 20.39 -10.73 15.09
C LEU A 55 18.90 -10.91 15.34
N ILE A 56 18.31 -12.04 14.90
CA ILE A 56 16.90 -12.36 15.17
C ILE A 56 16.65 -12.39 16.67
N GLU A 57 17.48 -13.09 17.45
CA GLU A 57 17.37 -13.14 18.92
C GLU A 57 17.49 -11.75 19.57
N TYR A 58 18.43 -10.92 19.10
CA TYR A 58 18.58 -9.54 19.58
C TYR A 58 17.31 -8.71 19.33
N PHE A 59 16.73 -8.82 18.14
CA PHE A 59 15.51 -8.10 17.79
C PHE A 59 14.27 -8.67 18.50
N GLU A 60 14.20 -9.98 18.73
CA GLU A 60 13.17 -10.61 19.56
C GLU A 60 13.21 -10.10 21.00
N SER A 61 14.40 -10.07 21.61
CA SER A 61 14.56 -9.58 22.98
C SER A 61 14.24 -8.08 23.11
N LYS A 62 14.44 -7.30 22.04
CA LYS A 62 14.24 -5.84 22.06
C LYS A 62 12.82 -5.42 21.67
N ALA A 63 12.15 -6.20 20.84
CA ALA A 63 10.85 -5.86 20.28
C ALA A 63 9.67 -6.08 21.25
N GLY A 64 9.83 -6.90 22.30
CA GLY A 64 8.76 -7.21 23.23
C GLY A 64 7.50 -7.69 22.50
N GLU A 65 6.35 -7.07 22.77
CA GLU A 65 5.07 -7.38 22.11
C GLU A 65 4.91 -6.83 20.68
N HIS A 66 5.73 -5.88 20.24
CA HIS A 66 5.53 -5.15 18.97
C HIS A 66 6.20 -5.77 17.75
N GLY A 67 6.78 -6.97 17.92
CA GLY A 67 7.38 -7.74 16.84
C GLY A 67 8.70 -7.15 16.31
N HIS A 68 9.58 -8.03 15.87
CA HIS A 68 10.93 -7.69 15.38
C HIS A 68 10.90 -6.75 14.17
N GLU A 69 9.86 -6.83 13.32
CA GLU A 69 9.70 -6.01 12.12
C GLU A 69 9.76 -4.49 12.43
N THR A 70 9.07 -4.07 13.50
CA THR A 70 9.06 -2.66 13.93
C THR A 70 10.45 -2.20 14.33
N SER A 71 11.15 -3.00 15.15
CA SER A 71 12.49 -2.67 15.64
C SER A 71 13.53 -2.63 14.52
N ILE A 72 13.44 -3.54 13.57
CA ILE A 72 14.31 -3.57 12.39
C ILE A 72 14.08 -2.31 11.55
N GLY A 73 12.81 -1.95 11.30
CA GLY A 73 12.46 -0.74 10.55
C GLY A 73 12.98 0.55 11.19
N GLU A 74 12.91 0.66 12.53
CA GLU A 74 13.46 1.81 13.25
C GLU A 74 14.98 1.91 13.16
N ILE A 75 15.70 0.79 13.31
CA ILE A 75 17.16 0.79 13.17
C ILE A 75 17.58 1.15 11.75
N LEU A 76 16.92 0.60 10.73
CA LEU A 76 17.22 0.94 9.33
C LEU A 76 16.98 2.42 9.03
N ARG A 77 15.91 3.00 9.59
CA ARG A 77 15.63 4.45 9.48
C ARG A 77 16.73 5.27 10.14
N GLN A 78 17.11 4.91 11.36
CA GLN A 78 18.17 5.61 12.10
C GLN A 78 19.53 5.49 11.40
N ALA A 79 19.84 4.33 10.82
CA ALA A 79 21.06 4.12 10.05
C ALA A 79 21.10 5.03 8.81
N LYS A 80 19.99 5.11 8.07
CA LYS A 80 19.83 6.01 6.93
C LYS A 80 20.01 7.48 7.34
N GLU A 81 19.33 7.93 8.39
CA GLU A 81 19.43 9.32 8.87
C GLU A 81 20.86 9.68 9.29
N ARG A 82 21.59 8.75 9.93
CA ARG A 82 23.00 8.94 10.29
C ARG A 82 23.90 9.04 9.07
N GLU A 83 23.63 8.30 8.00
CA GLU A 83 24.37 8.37 6.74
C GLU A 83 24.12 9.71 6.03
N ASP A 84 22.87 10.14 5.95
CA ASP A 84 22.49 11.44 5.35
C ASP A 84 23.18 12.61 6.09
N LEU A 85 23.23 12.56 7.43
CA LEU A 85 23.90 13.55 8.26
C LEU A 85 25.43 13.55 8.09
N GLN A 86 26.04 12.38 7.93
CA GLN A 86 27.49 12.26 7.73
C GLN A 86 27.91 12.66 6.31
N GLY A 87 27.11 12.30 5.29
CA GLY A 87 27.27 12.74 3.91
C GLY A 87 27.25 14.27 3.79
N ALA A 88 26.35 14.94 4.51
CA ALA A 88 26.27 16.41 4.54
C ALA A 88 27.52 17.10 5.13
N SER A 89 28.28 16.42 5.99
CA SER A 89 29.49 17.00 6.63
C SER A 89 30.79 16.84 5.82
N THR A 90 30.79 16.02 4.76
CA THR A 90 31.99 15.80 3.92
C THR A 90 32.11 16.71 2.70
N VAL A 91 31.06 17.48 2.36
CA VAL A 91 31.04 18.35 1.17
C VAL A 91 31.58 19.77 1.43
N THR A 92 31.83 20.17 2.68
CA THR A 92 32.30 21.54 3.02
C THR A 92 33.80 21.59 3.37
N ARG A 93 34.65 20.88 2.62
CA ARG A 93 36.11 21.10 2.68
C ARG A 93 36.71 21.03 1.27
N SER A 94 36.68 22.16 0.58
CA SER A 94 37.56 22.48 -0.57
C SER A 94 37.82 23.97 -0.58
#